data_AF-A0A254PXG8-F1
#
_entry.id   AF-A0A254PXG8-F1
#
_cell.length_a   1.000
_cell.length_b   1.000
_cell.length_c   1.000
_cell.angle_alpha   90.00
_cell.angle_beta   90.00
_cell.angle_gamma   90.00
#
_symmetry.space_group_name_H-M   'P 1'
#
loop_
_entity.id
_entity.type
_entity.pdbx_description
1 polymer ?
#
loop_
_entity_poly.entity_id
_entity_poly.type
_entity_poly.pdbx_seq_one_letter_code
_entity_poly.pdbx_strand_id
1 'polypeptide(L)'
;MLVALAASRDDETGEHLIRTKKYNLALVTRLLQIGFYLDQLDDSFIENMCRAAPLHDIGKVAIPDSILRKQSCLTEVECAVMKTHTSIGSSILQ
;
A
#
# COMPACT_ATOMS: atom_id res chain seq x y z
N MET A 1 -3.47 -14.08 -5.51
CA MET A 1 -2.94 -15.09 -4.57
C MET A 1 -1.91 -14.50 -3.61
N LEU A 2 -0.88 -13.78 -4.08
CA LEU A 2 0.13 -13.14 -3.22
C LEU A 2 -0.43 -12.01 -2.31
N VAL A 3 -1.34 -11.18 -2.83
CA VAL A 3 -2.00 -10.11 -2.05
C VAL A 3 -2.74 -10.65 -0.83
N ALA A 4 -3.45 -11.78 -1.00
CA ALA A 4 -4.18 -12.41 0.09
C ALA A 4 -3.25 -13.01 1.16
N LEU A 5 -2.05 -13.46 0.76
CA LEU A 5 -1.02 -13.94 1.69
C LEU A 5 -0.38 -12.79 2.47
N ALA A 6 -0.05 -11.67 1.81
CA ALA A 6 0.43 -10.48 2.50
C ALA A 6 -0.64 -9.91 3.47
N ALA A 7 -1.89 -9.80 3.00
CA ALA A 7 -3.03 -9.38 3.81
C ALA A 7 -3.41 -10.37 4.93
N SER A 8 -2.92 -11.62 4.92
CA SER A 8 -3.10 -12.56 6.04
C SER A 8 -2.08 -12.38 7.16
N ARG A 9 -0.94 -11.72 6.86
CA ARG A 9 0.09 -11.40 7.85
C ARG A 9 -0.04 -9.99 8.39
N ASP A 10 -0.68 -9.11 7.63
CA ASP A 10 -1.09 -7.78 8.04
C ASP A 10 -2.52 -7.80 8.57
N ASP A 11 -2.88 -6.87 9.47
CA ASP A 11 -4.26 -6.77 10.00
C ASP A 11 -5.22 -6.09 9.00
N GLU A 12 -4.82 -5.95 7.74
CA GLU A 12 -5.60 -5.29 6.69
C GLU A 12 -6.68 -6.20 6.13
N THR A 13 -7.91 -5.98 6.58
CA THR A 13 -9.11 -6.66 6.09
C THR A 13 -9.50 -6.23 4.66
N GLY A 14 -10.33 -7.03 3.99
CA GLY A 14 -10.95 -6.67 2.69
C GLY A 14 -11.66 -5.31 2.69
N GLU A 15 -12.19 -4.88 3.84
CA GLU A 15 -12.80 -3.56 4.03
C GLU A 15 -11.77 -2.42 3.95
N HIS A 16 -10.54 -2.62 4.43
CA HIS A 16 -9.46 -1.64 4.27
C HIS A 16 -9.17 -1.38 2.79
N LEU A 17 -9.05 -2.46 2.00
CA LEU A 17 -8.78 -2.39 0.57
C LEU A 17 -9.85 -1.59 -0.19
N ILE A 18 -11.13 -1.81 0.15
CA ILE A 18 -12.25 -1.05 -0.42
C ILE A 18 -12.16 0.42 -0.03
N ARG A 19 -11.83 0.72 1.22
CA ARG A 19 -11.73 2.08 1.74
C ARG A 19 -10.60 2.86 1.08
N THR A 20 -9.42 2.26 0.92
CA THR A 20 -8.26 2.88 0.26
C THR A 20 -8.56 3.19 -1.20
N LYS A 21 -9.24 2.28 -1.91
CA LYS A 21 -9.73 2.55 -3.28
C LYS A 21 -10.68 3.75 -3.32
N LYS A 22 -11.65 3.83 -2.39
CA LYS A 22 -12.61 4.95 -2.33
C LYS A 22 -11.91 6.29 -2.08
N TYR A 23 -10.93 6.33 -1.18
CA TYR A 23 -10.16 7.55 -0.92
C TYR A 23 -9.34 7.99 -2.12
N ASN A 24 -8.64 7.07 -2.78
CA ASN A 24 -7.86 7.39 -3.97
C ASN A 24 -8.74 7.96 -5.09
N LEU A 25 -9.92 7.35 -5.33
CA LEU A 25 -10.88 7.87 -6.32
C LEU A 25 -11.40 9.25 -5.96
N ALA A 26 -11.73 9.51 -4.69
CA ALA A 26 -12.22 10.82 -4.25
C ALA A 26 -11.15 11.90 -4.44
N LEU A 27 -9.88 11.60 -4.11
CA LEU A 27 -8.76 12.52 -4.28
C LEU A 27 -8.50 12.82 -5.77
N VAL A 28 -8.42 11.79 -6.61
CA VAL A 28 -8.20 11.99 -8.05
C VAL A 28 -9.36 12.77 -8.69
N THR A 29 -10.60 12.42 -8.35
CA THR A 29 -11.78 13.16 -8.82
C THR A 29 -11.66 14.63 -8.46
N ARG A 30 -11.24 14.94 -7.22
CA ARG A 30 -11.06 16.33 -6.79
C ARG A 30 -9.94 17.02 -7.55
N LEU A 31 -8.79 16.37 -7.74
CA LEU A 31 -7.64 16.91 -8.49
C LEU A 31 -8.02 17.25 -9.94
N LEU A 32 -8.74 16.36 -10.62
CA LEU A 32 -9.25 16.59 -11.97
C LEU A 32 -10.20 17.79 -12.02
N GLN A 33 -11.14 17.90 -11.06
CA GLN A 33 -12.08 19.02 -10.98
C GLN A 33 -11.40 20.38 -10.81
N ILE A 34 -10.27 20.44 -10.11
CA ILE A 34 -9.51 21.68 -9.89
C ILE A 34 -8.43 21.89 -10.97
N GLY A 35 -8.37 21.04 -12.00
CA GLY A 35 -7.48 21.19 -13.16
C GLY A 35 -6.03 20.76 -12.92
N PHE A 36 -5.76 19.92 -11.93
CA PHE A 36 -4.41 19.41 -11.63
C PHE A 36 -4.15 18.05 -12.29
N TYR A 37 -2.92 17.86 -12.77
CA TYR A 37 -2.41 16.59 -13.33
C TYR A 37 -3.27 16.01 -14.47
N LEU A 38 -3.94 16.87 -15.25
CA LEU A 38 -4.84 16.45 -16.34
C LEU A 38 -4.14 15.62 -17.43
N ASP A 39 -2.82 15.79 -17.57
CA ASP A 39 -1.94 15.06 -18.48
C ASP A 39 -1.50 13.68 -17.95
N GLN A 40 -1.65 13.44 -16.64
CA GLN A 40 -1.15 12.23 -15.95
C GLN A 40 -2.26 11.35 -15.38
N LEU A 41 -3.40 11.95 -14.98
CA LEU A 41 -4.54 11.25 -14.39
C LEU A 41 -5.56 10.81 -15.45
N ASP A 42 -5.11 10.06 -16.44
CA ASP A 42 -6.02 9.41 -17.39
C ASP A 42 -6.73 8.18 -16.78
N ASP A 43 -7.73 7.66 -17.48
CA ASP A 43 -8.51 6.51 -17.01
C ASP A 43 -7.64 5.27 -16.75
N SER A 44 -6.57 5.08 -17.54
CA SER A 44 -5.66 3.94 -17.38
C SER A 44 -4.83 4.07 -16.11
N PHE A 45 -4.32 5.27 -15.82
CA PHE A 45 -3.60 5.58 -14.60
C PHE A 45 -4.50 5.37 -13.38
N ILE A 46 -5.74 5.85 -13.43
CA ILE A 46 -6.71 5.72 -12.34
C ILE A 46 -7.03 4.24 -12.08
N GLU A 47 -7.24 3.45 -13.13
CA GLU A 47 -7.47 2.01 -13.00
C GLU A 47 -6.25 1.31 -12.38
N ASN A 48 -5.06 1.60 -12.91
CA ASN A 48 -3.81 1.02 -12.41
C ASN A 48 -3.54 1.39 -10.95
N MET A 49 -3.75 2.66 -10.57
CA MET A 49 -3.64 3.12 -9.19
C MET A 49 -4.61 2.36 -8.27
N CYS A 50 -5.87 2.17 -8.69
CA CYS A 50 -6.85 1.41 -7.91
C CYS A 50 -6.46 -0.07 -7.74
N ARG A 51 -5.82 -0.67 -8.77
CA ARG A 51 -5.34 -2.06 -8.74
C ARG A 51 -4.05 -2.21 -7.94
N ALA A 52 -3.19 -1.20 -7.94
CA ALA A 52 -1.90 -1.20 -7.26
C ALA A 52 -1.98 -0.77 -5.79
N ALA A 53 -2.96 0.04 -5.37
CA ALA A 53 -3.09 0.48 -3.99
C ALA A 53 -3.13 -0.67 -2.95
N PRO A 54 -3.81 -1.81 -3.19
CA PRO A 54 -3.69 -3.02 -2.37
C PRO A 54 -2.27 -3.57 -2.16
N LEU A 55 -1.36 -3.27 -3.07
CA LEU A 55 -0.01 -3.84 -3.10
C LEU A 55 0.99 -2.99 -2.31
N HIS A 56 0.60 -1.81 -1.82
CA HIS A 56 1.52 -0.86 -1.20
C HIS A 56 2.33 -1.49 -0.04
N ASP A 57 1.71 -2.42 0.67
CA ASP A 57 2.28 -3.11 1.83
C ASP A 57 2.69 -4.56 1.57
N ILE A 58 2.72 -5.02 0.30
CA ILE A 58 3.05 -6.41 -0.05
C ILE A 58 4.40 -6.86 0.50
N GLY A 59 5.37 -5.95 0.64
CA GLY A 59 6.70 -6.24 1.18
C GLY A 59 6.74 -6.56 2.67
N LYS A 60 5.64 -6.31 3.42
CA LYS A 60 5.54 -6.72 4.84
C LYS A 60 5.64 -8.24 5.01
N VAL A 61 5.41 -9.02 3.96
CA VAL A 61 5.59 -10.48 3.94
C VAL A 61 7.03 -10.91 4.27
N ALA A 62 8.02 -10.04 4.11
CA ALA A 62 9.42 -10.35 4.45
C ALA A 62 9.86 -9.75 5.80
N ILE A 63 8.99 -9.00 6.49
CA ILE A 63 9.30 -8.44 7.81
C ILE A 63 9.15 -9.55 8.88
N PRO A 64 10.10 -9.68 9.82
CA PRO A 64 9.99 -10.64 10.91
C PRO A 64 8.76 -10.37 11.79
N ASP A 65 8.05 -11.43 12.20
CA ASP A 65 6.86 -11.31 13.05
C ASP A 65 7.15 -10.61 14.39
N SER A 66 8.35 -10.77 14.94
CA SER A 66 8.79 -10.09 16.17
C SER A 66 8.82 -8.57 16.04
N ILE A 67 8.92 -8.04 14.82
CA ILE A 67 8.89 -6.62 14.50
C ILE A 67 7.50 -6.22 14.00
N LEU A 68 6.93 -7.00 13.08
CA LEU A 68 5.63 -6.71 12.45
C LEU A 68 4.48 -6.69 13.47
N ARG A 69 4.50 -7.58 14.46
CA ARG A 69 3.43 -7.74 15.45
C ARG A 69 3.77 -7.19 16.84
N LYS A 70 4.84 -6.39 16.94
CA LYS A 70 5.28 -5.84 18.22
C LYS A 70 4.26 -4.82 18.73
N GLN A 71 3.74 -5.05 19.94
CA GLN A 71 2.73 -4.19 20.57
C GLN A 71 3.34 -2.96 21.27
N SER A 72 4.63 -3.01 21.61
CA SER A 72 5.37 -1.87 22.13
C SER A 72 6.03 -1.07 21.00
N CYS A 73 6.47 0.15 21.30
CA CYS A 73 7.17 0.97 20.33
C CYS A 73 8.38 0.23 19.73
N LEU A 74 8.56 0.38 18.41
CA LEU A 74 9.75 -0.09 17.73
C LEU A 74 10.96 0.76 18.18
N THR A 75 12.08 0.10 18.40
CA THR A 75 13.39 0.74 18.49
C THR A 75 13.78 1.33 17.14
N GLU A 76 14.80 2.20 17.10
CA GLU A 76 15.30 2.78 15.85
C GLU A 76 15.75 1.69 14.85
N VAL A 77 16.40 0.64 15.35
CA VAL A 77 16.87 -0.50 14.53
C VAL A 77 15.69 -1.28 13.97
N GLU A 78 14.68 -1.59 14.80
CA GLU A 78 13.47 -2.29 14.35
C GLU A 78 12.67 -1.44 13.35
N CYS A 79 12.62 -0.12 13.54
CA CYS A 79 12.00 0.81 12.61
C CYS A 79 12.75 0.83 11.27
N ALA A 80 14.10 0.79 11.28
CA ALA A 80 14.90 0.68 10.07
C ALA A 80 14.58 -0.61 9.30
N VAL A 81 14.43 -1.74 10.00
CA VAL A 81 13.99 -3.00 9.40
C VAL A 81 12.56 -2.87 8.87
N MET A 82 11.61 -2.33 9.64
CA MET A 82 10.23 -2.14 9.19
C MET A 82 10.17 -1.34 7.89
N LYS A 83 10.94 -0.24 7.75
CA LYS A 83 10.96 0.59 6.54
C LYS A 83 11.39 -0.15 5.28
N THR A 84 12.10 -1.27 5.40
CA THR A 84 12.53 -2.08 4.24
C THR A 84 11.36 -2.70 3.47
N HIS A 85 10.16 -2.81 4.06
CA HIS A 85 8.98 -3.36 3.37
C HIS A 85 8.70 -2.62 2.04
N THR A 86 8.98 -1.32 1.96
CA THR A 86 8.81 -0.53 0.74
C THR A 86 9.73 -1.01 -0.39
N SER A 87 11.02 -1.18 -0.10
CA SER A 87 12.02 -1.64 -1.08
C SER A 87 11.78 -3.09 -1.48
N ILE A 88 11.46 -3.95 -0.51
CA ILE A 88 11.10 -5.35 -0.74
C ILE A 88 9.85 -5.44 -1.62
N GLY A 89 8.82 -4.64 -1.32
CA GLY A 89 7.60 -4.56 -2.12
C GLY A 89 7.89 -4.15 -3.56
N SER A 90 8.77 -3.16 -3.76
CA SER A 90 9.23 -2.79 -5.10
C SER A 90 9.94 -3.93 -5.81
N SER A 91 10.80 -4.69 -5.14
CA SER A 91 11.49 -5.85 -5.75
C SER A 91 10.55 -7.01 -6.08
N ILE A 92 9.43 -7.16 -5.37
CA ILE A 92 8.40 -8.18 -5.66
C ILE A 92 7.58 -7.83 -6.91
N LEU A 93 7.42 -6.53 -7.21
CA LEU A 93 6.59 -6.02 -8.30
C LEU A 93 7.36 -5.76 -9.61
N GLN A 94 8.69 -5.88 -9.59
CA GLN A 94 9.55 -5.84 -10.79
C GLN A 94 9.57 -7.19 -11.50
#